data_AF-A0A2H0R415-F1
#
_entry.id   AF-A0A2H0R415-F1
#
_cell.length_a   1.000
_cell.length_b   1.000
_cell.length_c   1.000
_cell.angle_alpha   90.00
_cell.angle_beta   90.00
_cell.angle_gamma   90.00
#
_symmetry.space_group_name_H-M   'P 1'
#
loop_
_entity.id
_entity.type
_entity.pdbx_description
1 polymer ?
#
loop_
_entity_poly.entity_id
_entity_poly.type
_entity_poly.pdbx_seq_one_letter_code
_entity_poly.pdbx_strand_id
1 'polypeptide(L)'
;MKKDNRQSGIALLLSLLFLGVILSIAFGLSAVFIPKIRLSVDARNSPTALFAADSGLEWCLYISEKGPIPTPLPPVFTTGATVVLTPTDCSGLTIKAVGTFNRVNRALEVNF
;
A
#
# COMPACT_ATOMS: atom_id res chain seq x y z
N MET A 1 -65.90 -8.45 22.48
CA MET A 1 -64.67 -9.15 22.02
C MET A 1 -63.46 -8.31 22.41
N LYS A 2 -62.64 -8.78 23.35
CA LYS A 2 -61.44 -8.07 23.83
C LYS A 2 -60.31 -8.39 22.84
N LYS A 3 -59.85 -7.39 22.08
CA LYS A 3 -58.79 -7.55 21.07
C LYS A 3 -57.47 -7.79 21.81
N ASP A 4 -56.92 -8.99 21.70
CA ASP A 4 -55.69 -9.38 22.39
C ASP A 4 -54.48 -8.76 21.68
N ASN A 5 -53.89 -7.72 22.26
CA ASN A 5 -52.80 -6.93 21.68
C ASN A 5 -51.42 -7.61 21.77
N ARG A 6 -51.35 -8.88 22.21
CA ARG A 6 -50.10 -9.63 22.40
C ARG A 6 -49.33 -9.93 21.11
N GLN A 7 -50.01 -9.96 19.95
CA GLN A 7 -49.37 -10.28 18.67
C GLN A 7 -48.50 -9.14 18.10
N SER A 8 -48.80 -7.87 18.44
CA SER A 8 -48.06 -6.72 17.90
C SER A 8 -46.64 -6.56 18.45
N GLY A 9 -46.36 -7.04 19.67
CA GLY A 9 -45.02 -6.94 20.27
C GLY A 9 -43.99 -7.88 19.63
N ILE A 10 -44.43 -9.06 19.19
CA ILE A 10 -43.57 -10.08 18.56
C ILE A 10 -43.11 -9.62 17.16
N ALA A 11 -44.00 -8.96 16.41
CA ALA A 11 -43.66 -8.40 15.10
C ALA A 11 -42.53 -7.34 15.18
N LEU A 12 -42.52 -6.54 16.23
CA LEU A 12 -41.49 -5.52 16.47
C LEU A 12 -40.14 -6.14 16.86
N LEU A 13 -40.15 -7.18 17.71
CA LEU A 13 -38.92 -7.90 18.05
C LEU A 13 -38.33 -8.63 16.84
N LEU A 14 -39.18 -9.23 16.01
CA LEU A 14 -38.75 -9.89 14.79
C LEU A 14 -38.13 -8.90 13.79
N SER A 15 -38.73 -7.73 13.61
CA SER A 15 -38.17 -6.70 12.72
C SER A 15 -36.82 -6.17 13.23
N LEU A 16 -36.67 -6.00 14.54
CA LEU A 16 -35.40 -5.58 15.14
C LEU A 16 -34.30 -6.63 14.95
N LEU A 17 -34.64 -7.91 15.08
CA LEU A 17 -33.70 -9.01 14.84
C LEU A 17 -33.23 -9.02 13.37
N PHE A 18 -34.16 -8.89 12.42
CA PHE A 18 -33.80 -8.77 11.01
C PHE A 18 -32.93 -7.55 10.72
N LEU A 19 -33.24 -6.40 11.33
CA LEU A 19 -32.42 -5.20 11.19
C LEU A 19 -30.99 -5.44 11.69
N GLY A 20 -30.85 -6.13 12.82
CA GLY A 20 -29.56 -6.51 13.39
C GLY A 20 -28.75 -7.42 12.47
N VAL A 21 -29.40 -8.42 11.86
CA VAL A 21 -28.74 -9.33 10.89
C VAL A 21 -28.28 -8.56 9.65
N ILE A 22 -29.14 -7.70 9.08
CA ILE A 22 -28.79 -6.90 7.90
C ILE A 22 -27.62 -5.95 8.18
N LEU A 23 -27.64 -5.27 9.34
CA LEU A 23 -26.55 -4.39 9.77
C LEU A 23 -25.24 -5.17 9.97
N SER A 24 -25.30 -6.36 10.58
CA SER A 24 -24.14 -7.22 10.76
C SER A 24 -23.50 -7.60 9.43
N ILE A 25 -24.31 -7.98 8.44
CA ILE A 25 -23.84 -8.28 7.08
C ILE A 25 -23.19 -7.05 6.44
N ALA A 26 -23.83 -5.87 6.54
CA ALA A 26 -23.31 -4.63 5.97
C ALA A 26 -21.94 -4.24 6.55
N PHE A 27 -21.77 -4.35 7.88
CA PHE A 27 -20.48 -4.10 8.52
C PHE A 27 -19.43 -5.16 8.16
N GLY A 28 -19.83 -6.42 8.08
CA GLY A 28 -18.96 -7.51 7.62
C GLY A 28 -18.41 -7.24 6.22
N LEU A 29 -19.26 -6.82 5.28
CA LEU A 29 -18.84 -6.45 3.93
C LEU A 29 -17.93 -5.21 3.94
N SER A 30 -18.28 -4.18 4.72
CA SER A 30 -17.48 -2.95 4.82
C SER A 30 -16.05 -3.23 5.29
N ALA A 31 -15.90 -4.13 6.28
CA ALA A 31 -14.59 -4.55 6.78
C ALA A 31 -13.73 -5.25 5.70
N VAL A 32 -14.35 -5.92 4.73
CA VAL A 32 -13.66 -6.59 3.62
C VAL A 32 -13.36 -5.63 2.46
N PHE A 33 -14.29 -4.73 2.12
CA PHE A 33 -14.13 -3.85 0.96
C PHE A 33 -13.17 -2.67 1.21
N ILE A 34 -13.16 -2.09 2.41
CA ILE A 34 -12.29 -0.95 2.72
C ILE A 34 -10.79 -1.28 2.47
N PRO A 35 -10.25 -2.42 2.95
CA PRO A 35 -8.88 -2.81 2.65
C PRO A 35 -8.65 -3.06 1.15
N LYS A 36 -9.60 -3.66 0.42
CA LYS A 36 -9.46 -3.92 -1.02
C LYS A 36 -9.34 -2.64 -1.84
N ILE A 37 -10.08 -1.59 -1.47
CA ILE A 37 -9.96 -0.28 -2.11
C ILE A 37 -8.57 0.32 -1.87
N ARG A 38 -8.05 0.22 -0.63
CA ARG A 38 -6.68 0.67 -0.31
C ARG A 38 -5.63 -0.08 -1.12
N LEU A 39 -5.73 -1.41 -1.18
CA LEU A 39 -4.83 -2.24 -1.98
C LEU A 39 -4.87 -1.87 -3.47
N SER A 40 -6.04 -1.50 -4.00
CA SER A 40 -6.17 -1.07 -5.40
C SER A 40 -5.42 0.24 -5.66
N VAL A 41 -5.52 1.20 -4.73
CA VAL A 41 -4.76 2.46 -4.81
C VAL A 41 -3.27 2.22 -4.68
N ASP A 42 -2.86 1.34 -3.76
CA ASP A 42 -1.45 1.01 -3.54
C ASP A 42 -0.86 0.23 -4.73
N ALA A 43 -1.65 -0.64 -5.36
CA ALA A 43 -1.28 -1.33 -6.59
C ALA A 43 -1.07 -0.35 -7.75
N ARG A 44 -1.90 0.71 -7.86
CA ARG A 44 -1.72 1.76 -8.87
C ARG A 44 -0.45 2.59 -8.63
N ASN A 45 -0.10 2.87 -7.38
CA ASN A 45 1.08 3.68 -7.03
C ASN A 45 2.39 2.86 -7.05
N SER A 46 2.29 1.53 -6.98
CA SER A 46 3.41 0.60 -6.95
C SER A 46 4.41 0.75 -8.09
N PRO A 47 4.01 0.85 -9.38
CA PRO A 47 4.97 0.92 -10.47
C PRO A 47 5.87 2.15 -10.37
N THR A 48 5.35 3.29 -9.93
CA THR A 48 6.14 4.52 -9.74
C THR A 48 7.15 4.37 -8.60
N ALA A 49 6.75 3.77 -7.48
CA ALA A 49 7.66 3.46 -6.37
C ALA A 49 8.73 2.45 -6.81
N LEU A 50 8.35 1.41 -7.56
CA LEU A 50 9.28 0.40 -8.07
C LEU A 50 10.27 1.00 -9.07
N PHE A 51 9.80 1.84 -9.99
CA PHE A 51 10.65 2.53 -10.96
C PHE A 51 11.69 3.43 -10.28
N ALA A 52 11.30 4.10 -9.18
CA ALA A 52 12.23 4.89 -8.39
C ALA A 52 13.30 4.02 -7.70
N ALA A 53 12.92 2.86 -7.17
CA ALA A 53 13.85 1.89 -6.60
C ALA A 53 14.83 1.36 -7.65
N ASP A 54 14.32 0.96 -8.81
CA ASP A 54 15.09 0.40 -9.93
C ASP A 54 16.09 1.42 -10.47
N SER A 55 15.65 2.65 -10.72
CA SER A 55 16.54 3.73 -11.18
C SER A 55 17.65 4.06 -10.18
N GLY A 56 17.36 4.02 -8.88
CA GLY A 56 18.36 4.24 -7.84
C GLY A 56 19.35 3.07 -7.71
N LEU A 57 18.87 1.83 -7.87
CA LEU A 57 19.71 0.65 -7.90
C LEU A 57 20.67 0.67 -9.10
N GLU A 58 20.15 0.90 -10.30
CA GLU A 58 20.95 1.03 -11.53
C GLU A 58 21.98 2.15 -11.43
N TRP A 59 21.62 3.28 -10.80
CA TRP A 59 22.56 4.36 -10.51
C TRP A 59 23.70 3.90 -9.58
N CYS A 60 23.36 3.15 -8.52
CA CYS A 60 24.37 2.59 -7.61
C CYS A 60 25.30 1.59 -8.33
N LEU A 61 24.72 0.68 -9.14
CA LEU A 61 25.50 -0.29 -9.91
C LEU A 61 26.44 0.40 -10.89
N TYR A 62 25.95 1.42 -11.60
CA TYR A 62 26.76 2.23 -12.50
C TYR A 62 27.95 2.87 -11.79
N ILE A 63 27.74 3.46 -10.61
CA ILE A 63 28.83 4.08 -9.82
C ILE A 63 29.80 3.02 -9.29
N SER A 64 29.30 1.87 -8.85
CA SER A 64 30.16 0.77 -8.36
C SER A 64 31.10 0.25 -9.44
N GLU A 65 30.66 0.21 -10.70
CA GLU A 65 31.44 -0.24 -11.86
C GLU A 65 32.38 0.85 -12.42
N LYS A 66 31.92 2.11 -12.47
CA LYS A 66 32.65 3.20 -13.15
C LYS A 66 33.50 4.07 -12.21
N GLY A 67 33.31 3.95 -10.89
CA GLY A 67 33.95 4.83 -9.90
C GLY A 67 33.38 6.26 -9.91
N PRO A 68 33.76 7.10 -8.93
CA PRO A 68 33.15 8.42 -8.73
C PRO A 68 33.79 9.47 -9.65
N ILE A 69 33.29 9.68 -10.87
CA ILE A 69 33.79 10.80 -11.73
C ILE A 69 32.70 11.42 -12.61
N PRO A 70 32.41 12.72 -12.40
CA PRO A 70 31.89 13.20 -11.12
C PRO A 70 30.72 12.32 -10.68
N THR A 71 30.54 12.05 -9.38
CA THR A 71 29.34 11.32 -8.90
C THR A 71 28.10 12.03 -9.45
N PRO A 72 27.33 11.43 -10.38
CA PRO A 72 26.08 12.02 -10.79
C PRO A 72 25.21 12.15 -9.54
N LEU A 73 24.46 13.24 -9.37
CA LEU A 73 23.49 13.27 -8.28
C LEU A 73 22.56 12.06 -8.40
N PRO A 74 22.08 11.49 -7.28
CA PRO A 74 21.04 10.47 -7.31
C PRO A 74 19.86 10.92 -8.18
N PRO A 75 19.14 9.99 -8.81
CA PRO A 75 18.03 10.34 -9.70
C PRO A 75 16.96 11.14 -8.94
N VAL A 76 16.55 12.26 -9.55
CA VAL A 76 15.44 13.10 -9.07
C VAL A 76 14.24 12.89 -9.98
N PHE A 77 13.09 12.55 -9.39
CA PHE A 77 11.89 12.18 -10.14
C PHE A 77 10.90 13.36 -10.19
N THR A 78 10.46 13.75 -11.39
CA THR A 78 9.44 14.79 -11.60
C THR A 78 8.06 14.39 -11.07
N THR A 79 7.84 13.10 -10.83
CA THR A 79 6.62 12.54 -10.24
C THR A 79 6.50 12.78 -8.73
N GLY A 80 7.58 13.25 -8.07
CA GLY A 80 7.63 13.37 -6.61
C GLY A 80 7.92 12.04 -5.89
N ALA A 81 8.29 10.99 -6.62
CA ALA A 81 8.83 9.78 -6.02
C ALA A 81 10.23 10.06 -5.44
N THR A 82 10.61 9.33 -4.39
CA THR A 82 11.93 9.44 -3.75
C THR A 82 12.59 8.07 -3.70
N VAL A 83 13.91 8.06 -3.64
CA VAL A 83 14.69 6.82 -3.47
C VAL A 83 15.65 6.96 -2.30
N VAL A 84 15.77 5.90 -1.51
CA VAL A 84 16.74 5.77 -0.42
C VAL A 84 17.62 4.57 -0.72
N LEU A 85 18.92 4.78 -0.70
CA LEU A 85 19.93 3.77 -1.02
C LEU A 85 20.62 3.32 0.26
N THR A 86 20.89 2.02 0.35
CA THR A 86 21.60 1.43 1.49
C THR A 86 22.60 0.40 0.96
N PRO A 87 23.91 0.60 1.16
CA PRO A 87 24.54 1.79 1.74
C PRO A 87 24.48 3.01 0.80
N THR A 88 24.51 4.23 1.37
CA THR A 88 24.23 5.49 0.64
C THR A 88 25.31 5.86 -0.39
N ASP A 89 26.51 5.34 -0.21
CA ASP A 89 27.66 5.50 -1.08
C ASP A 89 27.75 4.39 -2.14
N CYS A 90 26.77 3.48 -2.18
CA CYS A 90 26.71 2.34 -3.10
C CYS A 90 27.97 1.43 -3.00
N SER A 91 28.69 1.49 -1.89
CA SER A 91 29.90 0.69 -1.69
C SER A 91 29.54 -0.59 -0.95
N GLY A 92 29.89 -1.74 -1.52
CA GLY A 92 29.69 -3.04 -0.88
C GLY A 92 29.05 -4.10 -1.78
N LEU A 93 29.01 -5.32 -1.25
CA LEU A 93 28.49 -6.50 -1.97
C LEU A 93 26.96 -6.53 -2.01
N THR A 94 26.30 -5.84 -1.08
CA THR A 94 24.84 -5.77 -0.99
C THR A 94 24.37 -4.34 -1.14
N ILE A 95 23.58 -4.09 -2.18
CA ILE A 95 23.00 -2.78 -2.46
C ILE A 95 21.49 -2.91 -2.44
N LYS A 96 20.85 -2.09 -1.62
CA LYS A 96 19.40 -2.00 -1.49
C LYS A 96 18.91 -0.62 -1.88
N ALA A 97 17.93 -0.57 -2.77
CA ALA A 97 17.24 0.65 -3.16
C ALA A 97 15.78 0.58 -2.74
N VAL A 98 15.30 1.59 -2.03
CA VAL A 98 13.91 1.72 -1.58
C VAL A 98 13.29 2.93 -2.25
N GLY A 99 12.44 2.70 -3.23
CA GLY A 99 11.63 3.71 -3.89
C GLY A 99 10.32 3.94 -3.15
N THR A 100 9.97 5.20 -2.95
CA THR A 100 8.78 5.64 -2.22
C THR A 100 7.95 6.56 -3.09
N PHE A 101 6.65 6.27 -3.22
CA PHE A 101 5.70 7.15 -3.87
C PHE A 101 4.36 7.14 -3.11
N ASN A 102 3.91 8.33 -2.69
CA ASN A 102 2.78 8.50 -1.78
C ASN A 102 2.94 7.70 -0.48
N ARG A 103 2.21 6.59 -0.35
CA ARG A 103 2.19 5.70 0.82
C ARG A 103 2.72 4.29 0.51
N VAL A 104 3.26 4.10 -0.70
CA VAL A 104 3.76 2.81 -1.17
C VAL A 104 5.28 2.85 -1.25
N ASN A 105 5.89 1.86 -0.62
CA ASN A 105 7.33 1.65 -0.64
C ASN A 105 7.61 0.34 -1.38
N ARG A 106 8.54 0.36 -2.33
CA ARG A 106 9.03 -0.82 -3.04
C ARG A 106 10.54 -0.86 -2.94
N ALA A 107 11.09 -2.04 -2.67
CA ALA A 107 12.50 -2.23 -2.48
C ALA A 107 13.04 -3.26 -3.47
N LEU A 108 14.23 -3.00 -3.97
CA LEU A 108 15.04 -3.93 -4.75
C LEU A 108 16.38 -4.07 -4.04
N GLU A 109 16.91 -5.29 -4.05
CA GLU A 109 18.18 -5.62 -3.43
C GLU A 109 18.96 -6.51 -4.38
N VAL A 110 20.24 -6.21 -4.53
CA VAL A 110 21.19 -7.01 -5.28
C VAL A 110 22.32 -7.38 -4.33
N ASN A 111 22.71 -8.66 -4.38
CA ASN A 111 23.84 -9.19 -3.64
C ASN A 111 24.77 -9.91 -4.61
N PHE A 112 26.06 -9.58 -4.54
CA PHE A 112 27.11 -10.09 -5.43
C PHE A 112 27.93 -11.21 -4.79
#